data_AF-A0AAV2I0K0-F1
#
_entry.id   AF-A0AAV2I0K0-F1
#
_cell.length_a   1.000
_cell.length_b   1.000
_cell.length_c   1.000
_cell.angle_alpha   90.00
_cell.angle_beta   90.00
_cell.angle_gamma   90.00
#
_symmetry.space_group_name_H-M   'P 1'
#
loop_
_entity.id
_entity.type
_entity.pdbx_description
1 polymer ?
#
loop_
_entity_poly.entity_id
_entity_poly.type
_entity_poly.pdbx_seq_one_letter_code
_entity_poly.pdbx_strand_id
1 'polypeptide(L)'
;MAERTKLVTGVREALKRLETKDFSSRSAYQKLINNAEDCLFAIYKAGLSLINFTQEEKLEFGILLQQALPAIGCRISYIVSNFPPGSLRSSKIERSGLQFLFDDYKDFPVSKNNEDGDAYDMSTALSDFREKEDIEAWDDCLKRMVVDDLDPGVGAPQPSTPVVPSTHWWWVF
;
A
#
# COMPACT_ATOMS: atom_id res chain seq x y z
N MET A 1 -14.64 -19.33 1.27
CA MET A 1 -14.52 -19.00 -0.17
C MET A 1 -15.05 -17.61 -0.52
N ALA A 2 -16.26 -17.20 -0.08
CA ALA A 2 -16.83 -15.89 -0.41
C ALA A 2 -15.97 -14.68 0.02
N GLU A 3 -15.29 -14.77 1.16
CA GLU A 3 -14.42 -13.70 1.68
C GLU A 3 -13.15 -13.50 0.86
N ARG A 4 -12.47 -14.59 0.47
CA ARG A 4 -11.31 -14.54 -0.45
C ARG A 4 -11.69 -13.83 -1.74
N THR A 5 -12.78 -14.25 -2.38
CA THR A 5 -13.24 -13.65 -3.64
C THR A 5 -13.51 -12.16 -3.47
N LYS A 6 -14.13 -11.75 -2.36
CA LYS A 6 -14.37 -10.34 -2.06
C LYS A 6 -13.08 -9.54 -1.92
N LEU A 7 -12.06 -10.07 -1.23
CA LEU A 7 -10.78 -9.41 -1.04
C LEU A 7 -9.98 -9.30 -2.34
N VAL A 8 -9.90 -10.38 -3.12
CA VAL A 8 -9.25 -10.40 -4.44
C VAL A 8 -9.91 -9.39 -5.38
N THR A 9 -11.25 -9.39 -5.46
CA THR A 9 -11.98 -8.41 -6.28
C THR A 9 -11.77 -6.99 -5.78
N GLY A 10 -11.74 -6.77 -4.47
CA GLY A 10 -11.46 -5.44 -3.89
C GLY A 10 -10.07 -4.91 -4.26
N VAL A 11 -9.04 -5.74 -4.20
CA VAL A 11 -7.68 -5.38 -4.64
C VAL A 11 -7.66 -5.07 -6.14
N ARG A 12 -8.30 -5.93 -6.96
CA ARG A 12 -8.41 -5.73 -8.41
C ARG A 12 -9.05 -4.39 -8.76
N GLU A 13 -10.20 -4.09 -8.17
CA GLU A 13 -10.93 -2.85 -8.43
C GLU A 13 -10.17 -1.62 -7.95
N ALA A 14 -9.49 -1.72 -6.81
CA ALA A 14 -8.68 -0.61 -6.31
C ALA A 14 -7.49 -0.32 -7.23
N LEU A 15 -6.77 -1.35 -7.70
CA LEU A 15 -5.67 -1.19 -8.65
C LEU A 15 -6.16 -0.62 -9.99
N LYS A 16 -7.28 -1.09 -10.54
CA LYS A 16 -7.87 -0.54 -11.78
C LYS A 16 -8.25 0.93 -11.65
N ARG A 17 -8.69 1.38 -10.48
CA ARG A 17 -9.00 2.81 -10.24
C ARG A 17 -7.75 3.71 -10.27
N LEU A 18 -6.54 3.14 -10.20
CA LEU A 18 -5.26 3.85 -10.27
C LEU A 18 -4.62 3.83 -11.66
N GLU A 19 -5.15 3.03 -12.59
CA GLU A 19 -4.68 2.96 -13.97
C GLU A 19 -4.83 4.31 -14.70
N THR A 20 -5.91 5.04 -14.41
CA THR A 20 -6.17 6.37 -14.98
C THR A 20 -5.56 7.47 -14.10
N LYS A 21 -4.46 8.05 -14.57
CA LYS A 21 -3.80 9.19 -13.93
C LYS A 21 -4.35 10.48 -14.52
N ASP A 22 -5.26 11.13 -13.80
CA ASP A 22 -5.80 12.43 -14.19
C ASP A 22 -5.34 13.52 -13.20
N PHE A 23 -4.55 14.46 -13.73
CA PHE A 23 -4.03 15.62 -13.01
C PHE A 23 -4.59 16.95 -13.55
N SER A 24 -5.63 16.90 -14.39
CA SER A 24 -6.20 18.07 -15.07
C SER A 24 -6.81 19.09 -14.11
N SER A 25 -7.13 18.70 -12.88
CA SER A 25 -7.77 19.56 -11.89
C SER A 25 -7.43 19.14 -10.45
N ARG A 26 -7.64 20.06 -9.51
CA ARG A 26 -7.48 19.79 -8.07
C ARG A 26 -8.39 18.65 -7.60
N SER A 27 -9.62 18.56 -8.12
CA SER A 27 -10.55 17.49 -7.77
C SER A 27 -10.11 16.14 -8.32
N ALA A 28 -9.56 16.09 -9.55
CA ALA A 28 -8.98 14.88 -10.12
C ALA A 28 -7.77 14.41 -9.31
N TYR A 29 -6.87 15.32 -8.93
CA TYR A 29 -5.76 15.02 -8.04
C TYR A 29 -6.22 14.46 -6.68
N GLN A 30 -7.18 15.11 -6.02
CA GLN A 30 -7.72 14.61 -4.75
C GLN A 30 -8.35 13.23 -4.90
N LYS A 31 -9.05 12.97 -6.01
CA LYS A 31 -9.63 11.66 -6.30
C LYS A 31 -8.54 10.60 -6.48
N LEU A 32 -7.44 10.91 -7.15
CA LEU A 32 -6.30 10.02 -7.30
C LEU A 32 -5.70 9.66 -5.92
N ILE A 33 -5.49 10.67 -5.06
CA ILE A 33 -4.98 10.49 -3.70
C ILE A 33 -5.91 9.57 -2.87
N ASN A 34 -7.22 9.77 -2.94
CA ASN A 34 -8.19 8.94 -2.22
C ASN A 34 -8.25 7.51 -2.78
N ASN A 35 -8.15 7.34 -4.10
CA ASN A 35 -8.08 6.01 -4.71
C ASN A 35 -6.81 5.26 -4.28
N ALA A 36 -5.70 5.97 -4.10
CA ALA A 36 -4.43 5.38 -3.66
C ALA A 36 -4.51 4.90 -2.20
N GLU A 37 -5.14 5.70 -1.32
CA GLU A 37 -5.48 5.29 0.04
C GLU A 37 -6.35 4.02 0.06
N ASP A 38 -7.45 4.01 -0.70
CA ASP A 38 -8.32 2.84 -0.86
C ASP A 38 -7.55 1.59 -1.31
N CYS A 39 -6.59 1.77 -2.22
CA CYS A 39 -5.74 0.69 -2.71
C CYS A 39 -4.83 0.12 -1.62
N LEU A 40 -4.14 0.98 -0.87
CA LEU A 40 -3.31 0.53 0.25
C LEU A 40 -4.16 -0.16 1.33
N PHE A 41 -5.38 0.31 1.58
CA PHE A 41 -6.33 -0.36 2.48
C PHE A 41 -6.78 -1.73 1.99
N ALA A 42 -7.03 -1.88 0.69
CA ALA A 42 -7.40 -3.16 0.09
C ALA A 42 -6.24 -4.17 0.20
N ILE A 43 -5.02 -3.74 -0.10
CA ILE A 43 -3.80 -4.55 0.03
C ILE A 43 -3.58 -4.95 1.49
N TYR A 44 -3.71 -4.01 2.43
CA TYR A 44 -3.61 -4.32 3.86
C TYR A 44 -4.59 -5.40 4.30
N LYS A 45 -5.87 -5.30 3.91
CA LYS A 45 -6.88 -6.31 4.24
C LYS A 45 -6.57 -7.68 3.63
N ALA A 46 -6.05 -7.70 2.40
CA ALA A 46 -5.64 -8.93 1.74
C ALA A 46 -4.43 -9.57 2.44
N GLY A 47 -3.43 -8.77 2.81
CA GLY A 47 -2.25 -9.21 3.56
C GLY A 47 -2.58 -9.76 4.94
N LEU A 48 -3.41 -9.06 5.72
CA LEU A 48 -3.91 -9.55 7.01
C LEU A 48 -4.64 -10.90 6.91
N SER A 49 -5.30 -11.14 5.78
CA SER A 49 -6.06 -12.37 5.54
C SER A 49 -5.23 -13.48 4.91
N LEU A 50 -3.92 -13.27 4.72
CA LEU A 50 -2.95 -14.21 4.14
C LEU A 50 -3.46 -14.80 2.81
N ILE A 51 -3.95 -13.93 1.92
CA ILE A 51 -4.55 -14.37 0.66
C ILE A 51 -3.48 -14.99 -0.25
N ASN A 52 -3.66 -16.27 -0.55
CA ASN A 52 -2.90 -16.95 -1.59
C ASN A 52 -3.49 -16.62 -2.97
N PHE A 53 -2.78 -15.80 -3.74
CA PHE A 53 -3.15 -15.46 -5.12
C PHE A 53 -2.80 -16.59 -6.09
N THR A 54 -3.70 -16.87 -7.04
CA THR A 54 -3.44 -17.78 -8.16
C THR A 54 -2.43 -17.18 -9.12
N GLN A 55 -1.81 -17.99 -9.99
CA GLN A 55 -0.88 -17.47 -11.00
C GLN A 55 -1.54 -16.45 -11.95
N GLU A 56 -2.80 -16.68 -12.30
CA GLU A 56 -3.59 -15.76 -13.12
C GLU A 56 -3.82 -14.42 -12.41
N GLU A 57 -4.16 -14.45 -11.12
CA GLU A 57 -4.34 -13.24 -10.30
C GLU A 57 -3.01 -12.49 -10.12
N LYS A 58 -1.90 -13.21 -9.88
CA LYS A 58 -0.56 -12.60 -9.79
C LYS A 58 -0.17 -11.87 -11.06
N LEU A 59 -0.44 -12.47 -12.23
CA LEU A 59 -0.17 -11.86 -13.53
C LEU A 59 -1.04 -10.62 -13.79
N GLU A 60 -2.34 -10.69 -13.48
CA GLU A 60 -3.22 -9.53 -13.59
C GLU A 60 -2.75 -8.40 -12.66
N PHE A 61 -2.45 -8.73 -11.40
CA PHE A 61 -2.09 -7.75 -10.39
C PHE A 61 -0.70 -7.18 -10.58
N GLY A 62 0.27 -7.95 -11.08
CA GLY A 62 1.60 -7.44 -11.39
C GLY A 62 1.56 -6.32 -12.44
N ILE A 63 0.81 -6.53 -13.52
CA ILE A 63 0.61 -5.50 -14.57
C ILE A 63 -0.07 -4.25 -13.99
N LEU A 64 -1.17 -4.43 -13.27
CA LEU A 64 -1.92 -3.30 -12.70
C LEU A 64 -1.12 -2.54 -11.64
N LEU A 65 -0.37 -3.26 -10.80
CA LEU A 65 0.44 -2.69 -9.73
C LEU A 65 1.54 -1.80 -10.29
N GLN A 66 2.26 -2.26 -11.33
CA GLN A 66 3.29 -1.46 -11.99
C GLN A 66 2.74 -0.11 -12.47
N GLN A 67 1.52 -0.11 -13.01
CA GLN A 67 0.85 1.11 -13.47
C GLN A 67 0.40 2.01 -12.30
N ALA A 68 0.00 1.39 -11.18
CA ALA A 68 -0.50 2.07 -9.98
C ALA A 68 0.60 2.74 -9.14
N LEU A 69 1.86 2.26 -9.20
CA LEU A 69 2.96 2.75 -8.36
C LEU A 69 3.09 4.29 -8.33
N PRO A 70 3.07 5.03 -9.46
CA PRO A 70 3.16 6.49 -9.40
C PRO A 70 2.04 7.18 -8.63
N ALA A 71 0.82 6.61 -8.65
CA ALA A 71 -0.29 7.17 -7.87
C ALA A 71 -0.10 6.92 -6.36
N ILE A 72 0.48 5.76 -5.99
CA ILE A 72 0.89 5.47 -4.62
C ILE A 72 1.99 6.44 -4.18
N GLY A 73 2.97 6.73 -5.04
CA GLY A 73 4.00 7.76 -4.78
C GLY A 73 3.40 9.14 -4.51
N CYS A 74 2.43 9.57 -5.32
CA CYS A 74 1.69 10.82 -5.05
C CYS A 74 1.01 10.81 -3.67
N ARG A 75 0.47 9.67 -3.23
CA ARG A 75 -0.12 9.54 -1.88
C ARG A 75 0.94 9.69 -0.79
N ILE A 76 2.11 9.07 -0.93
CA ILE A 76 3.22 9.21 0.02
C ILE A 76 3.61 10.68 0.14
N SER A 77 3.87 11.36 -0.98
CA SER A 77 4.22 12.78 -1.00
C SER A 77 3.14 13.68 -0.36
N TYR A 78 1.86 13.37 -0.63
CA TYR A 78 0.74 14.06 0.00
C TYR A 78 0.73 13.89 1.52
N ILE A 79 0.94 12.68 2.03
CA ILE A 79 0.98 12.37 3.46
C ILE A 79 2.14 13.11 4.13
N VAL A 80 3.35 13.04 3.57
CA VAL A 80 4.53 13.71 4.13
C VAL A 80 4.32 15.23 4.20
N SER A 81 3.67 15.81 3.19
CA SER A 81 3.44 17.26 3.11
C SER A 81 2.27 17.76 3.96
N ASN A 82 1.28 16.90 4.26
CA ASN A 82 0.00 17.31 4.85
C ASN A 82 -0.40 16.52 6.10
N PHE A 83 0.52 15.77 6.74
CA PHE A 83 0.23 14.78 7.78
C PHE A 83 -0.76 15.32 8.85
N PRO A 84 -2.05 14.93 8.80
CA PRO A 84 -3.05 15.52 9.68
C PRO A 84 -2.95 14.95 11.11
N PRO A 85 -3.25 15.76 12.16
CA PRO A 85 -3.27 15.29 13.55
C PRO A 85 -4.23 14.12 13.84
N GLY A 86 -5.33 13.98 13.08
CA GLY A 86 -6.32 12.92 13.26
C GLY A 86 -6.14 11.68 12.38
N SER A 87 -5.09 11.62 11.55
CA SER A 87 -4.95 10.57 10.53
C SER A 87 -4.11 9.37 10.97
N LEU A 88 -3.64 9.33 12.22
CA LEU A 88 -2.62 8.38 12.67
C LEU A 88 -3.02 6.94 12.36
N ARG A 89 -4.25 6.53 12.70
CA ARG A 89 -4.73 5.16 12.44
C ARG A 89 -4.79 4.84 10.94
N SER A 90 -5.33 5.73 10.11
CA SER A 90 -5.39 5.53 8.66
C SER A 90 -3.99 5.44 8.07
N SER A 91 -3.10 6.36 8.43
CA SER A 91 -1.70 6.37 7.98
C SER A 91 -0.96 5.09 8.37
N LYS A 92 -1.18 4.56 9.58
CA LYS A 92 -0.63 3.26 10.01
C LYS A 92 -1.12 2.12 9.11
N ILE A 93 -2.40 2.10 8.76
CA ILE A 93 -2.99 1.08 7.86
C ILE A 93 -2.40 1.20 6.46
N GLU A 94 -2.35 2.41 5.89
CA GLU A 94 -1.80 2.64 4.54
C GLU A 94 -0.33 2.21 4.46
N ARG A 95 0.48 2.60 5.44
CA ARG A 95 1.89 2.21 5.52
C ARG A 95 2.09 0.70 5.69
N SER A 96 1.12 0.01 6.31
CA SER A 96 1.09 -1.45 6.41
C SER A 96 0.70 -2.11 5.09
N GLY A 97 -0.28 -1.55 4.37
CA GLY A 97 -0.58 -1.97 3.00
C GLY A 97 0.63 -1.84 2.07
N LEU A 98 1.39 -0.75 2.19
CA LEU A 98 2.63 -0.56 1.43
C LEU A 98 3.69 -1.62 1.75
N GLN A 99 3.79 -2.05 3.01
CA GLN A 99 4.74 -3.10 3.39
C GLN A 99 4.34 -4.47 2.85
N PHE A 100 3.06 -4.84 2.92
CA PHE A 100 2.56 -6.08 2.29
C PHE A 100 2.84 -6.10 0.80
N LEU A 101 2.72 -4.94 0.13
CA LEU A 101 3.07 -4.79 -1.27
C LEU A 101 4.57 -5.10 -1.51
N PHE A 102 5.48 -4.61 -0.66
CA PHE A 102 6.91 -4.92 -0.77
C PHE A 102 7.25 -6.38 -0.47
N ASP A 103 6.58 -6.98 0.51
CA ASP A 103 6.96 -8.31 1.00
C ASP A 103 6.32 -9.43 0.16
N ASP A 104 5.04 -9.30 -0.18
CA ASP A 104 4.23 -10.38 -0.75
C ASP A 104 4.01 -10.26 -2.26
N TYR A 105 4.12 -9.05 -2.84
CA TYR A 105 3.77 -8.80 -4.24
C TYR A 105 5.01 -8.69 -5.15
N LYS A 106 6.23 -8.67 -4.58
CA LYS A 106 7.50 -8.56 -5.31
C LYS A 106 7.74 -9.66 -6.36
N ASP A 107 7.12 -10.83 -6.19
CA ASP A 107 7.27 -11.98 -7.09
C ASP A 107 6.21 -11.97 -8.22
N PHE A 108 5.40 -10.92 -8.34
CA PHE A 108 4.34 -10.87 -9.35
C PHE A 108 4.93 -10.50 -10.72
N PRO A 109 4.53 -11.17 -11.80
CA PRO A 109 5.05 -10.84 -13.13
C PRO A 109 4.40 -9.55 -13.67
N VAL A 110 5.23 -8.65 -14.21
CA VAL A 110 4.79 -7.36 -14.80
C VAL A 110 4.53 -7.40 -16.30
N SER A 111 4.87 -8.52 -16.98
CA SER A 111 4.65 -8.71 -18.40
C SER A 111 4.18 -10.15 -18.68
N LYS A 112 3.42 -10.33 -19.77
CA LYS A 112 2.96 -11.66 -20.21
C LYS A 112 4.06 -12.48 -20.92
N ASN A 113 5.09 -11.83 -21.45
CA ASN A 113 6.09 -12.43 -22.32
C ASN A 113 7.50 -12.04 -21.85
N ASN A 114 8.06 -12.77 -20.88
CA ASN A 114 9.48 -12.69 -20.55
C ASN A 114 10.26 -13.64 -21.47
N GLU A 115 10.15 -13.46 -22.79
CA GLU A 115 10.89 -14.28 -23.77
C GLU A 115 12.28 -13.71 -24.08
N ASP A 116 12.55 -12.44 -23.75
CA ASP A 116 13.84 -11.81 -23.99
C ASP A 116 14.50 -11.38 -22.66
N GLY A 117 15.37 -12.24 -22.13
CA GLY A 117 16.62 -11.97 -21.40
C GLY A 117 16.68 -11.02 -20.19
N ASP A 118 16.00 -9.88 -20.22
CA ASP A 118 16.01 -8.83 -19.19
C ASP A 118 14.58 -8.64 -18.67
N ALA A 119 14.13 -9.61 -17.88
CA ALA A 119 12.85 -9.52 -17.20
C ALA A 119 12.91 -8.40 -16.16
N TYR A 120 12.44 -7.20 -16.53
CA TYR A 120 12.03 -6.20 -15.54
C TYR A 120 10.97 -6.88 -14.68
N ASP A 121 11.30 -7.22 -13.44
CA ASP A 121 10.41 -7.92 -12.52
C ASP A 121 9.79 -6.93 -11.53
N MET A 122 8.71 -7.34 -10.85
CA MET A 122 8.07 -6.47 -9.85
C MET A 122 9.05 -6.14 -8.72
N SER A 123 9.94 -7.06 -8.35
CA SER A 123 10.98 -6.81 -7.35
C SER A 123 11.84 -5.59 -7.69
N THR A 124 12.30 -5.46 -8.93
CA THR A 124 13.07 -4.30 -9.41
C THR A 124 12.22 -3.03 -9.38
N ALA A 125 10.97 -3.10 -9.87
CA ALA A 125 10.06 -1.95 -9.87
C ALA A 125 9.78 -1.42 -8.44
N LEU A 126 9.62 -2.33 -7.48
CA LEU A 126 9.40 -2.00 -6.08
C LEU A 126 10.66 -1.49 -5.38
N SER A 127 11.84 -2.02 -5.74
CA SER A 127 13.12 -1.49 -5.26
C SER A 127 13.32 -0.05 -5.73
N ASP A 128 13.15 0.20 -7.04
CA ASP A 128 13.24 1.54 -7.62
C ASP A 128 12.23 2.50 -6.98
N PHE A 129 11.01 2.03 -6.73
CA PHE A 129 9.97 2.81 -6.06
C PHE A 129 10.37 3.16 -4.63
N ARG A 130 10.90 2.19 -3.87
CA ARG A 130 11.35 2.40 -2.50
C ARG A 130 12.50 3.41 -2.40
N GLU A 131 13.40 3.45 -3.38
CA GLU A 131 14.52 4.40 -3.42
C GLU A 131 14.08 5.82 -3.80
N LYS A 132 13.06 5.96 -4.65
CA LYS A 132 12.57 7.25 -5.15
C LYS A 132 11.60 7.94 -4.19
N GLU A 133 10.80 7.17 -3.48
CA GLU A 133 9.74 7.70 -2.63
C GLU A 133 10.21 7.89 -1.19
N ASP A 134 9.79 9.00 -0.58
CA ASP A 134 10.21 9.40 0.78
C ASP A 134 9.44 8.65 1.88
N ILE A 135 9.61 7.33 1.90
CA ILE A 135 9.00 6.43 2.88
C ILE A 135 9.55 6.72 4.28
N GLU A 136 10.80 7.14 4.39
CA GLU A 136 11.43 7.51 5.66
C GLU A 136 10.78 8.75 6.27
N ALA A 137 10.49 9.80 5.48
CA ALA A 137 9.76 10.95 6.00
C ALA A 137 8.34 10.58 6.45
N TRP A 138 7.68 9.62 5.80
CA TRP A 138 6.40 9.11 6.27
C TRP A 138 6.54 8.39 7.63
N ASP A 139 7.56 7.54 7.78
CA ASP A 139 7.85 6.89 9.06
C ASP A 139 8.18 7.93 10.16
N ASP A 140 8.83 9.03 9.82
CA ASP A 140 9.10 10.14 10.75
C ASP A 140 7.85 10.93 11.13
N CYS A 141 6.91 11.13 10.20
CA CYS A 141 5.59 11.69 10.54
C CYS A 141 4.86 10.81 11.56
N LEU A 142 4.91 9.48 11.39
CA LEU A 142 4.34 8.53 12.34
C LEU A 142 5.02 8.60 13.70
N LYS A 143 6.36 8.74 13.76
CA LYS A 143 7.12 8.88 15.03
C LYS A 143 6.65 10.08 15.84
N ARG A 144 6.59 11.25 15.19
CA ARG A 144 6.24 12.51 15.86
C ARG A 144 4.86 12.43 16.51
N MET A 145 3.89 11.85 15.82
CA MET A 145 2.52 11.75 16.32
C MET A 145 2.35 10.68 17.40
N VAL A 146 3.08 9.56 17.36
CA VAL A 146 3.06 8.57 18.47
C VAL A 146 3.56 9.20 19.78
N VAL A 147 4.47 10.17 19.73
CA VAL A 147 4.94 10.89 20.93
C VAL A 147 3.86 11.84 21.48
N ASP A 148 3.03 12.42 20.60
CA ASP A 148 1.95 13.34 20.99
C ASP A 148 0.67 12.62 21.46
N ASP A 149 0.42 11.39 20.99
CA ASP A 149 -0.78 10.59 21.29
C ASP A 149 -0.62 9.68 22.53
N LEU A 150 0.41 9.90 23.38
CA LEU A 150 0.60 9.24 24.68
C LEU A 150 -0.42 9.75 25.74
N ASP A 151 -1.69 9.87 25.36
CA ASP A 151 -2.83 9.96 26.28
C ASP A 151 -3.29 8.52 26.58
N PRO A 152 -3.24 8.03 27.84
CA PRO A 152 -3.33 6.61 28.20
C PRO A 152 -4.70 5.94 28.01
N GLY A 153 -5.56 6.43 27.12
CA GLY A 153 -6.99 6.12 27.08
C GLY A 153 -7.53 5.35 25.87
N VAL A 154 -6.79 5.20 24.77
CA VAL A 154 -7.31 4.55 23.55
C VAL A 154 -6.72 3.15 23.41
N GLY A 155 -7.50 2.16 23.82
CA GLY A 155 -7.09 0.76 23.91
C GLY A 155 -6.33 0.26 22.67
N ALA A 156 -5.11 -0.21 22.95
CA ALA A 156 -4.26 -0.96 22.04
C ALA A 156 -5.07 -1.99 21.24
N PRO A 157 -4.76 -2.20 19.94
CA PRO A 157 -5.13 -3.46 19.30
C PRO A 157 -4.53 -4.59 20.14
N GLN A 158 -5.38 -5.52 20.60
CA GLN A 158 -4.91 -6.65 21.40
C GLN A 158 -3.78 -7.40 20.66
N PRO A 159 -2.80 -7.97 21.39
CA PRO A 159 -1.60 -8.63 20.86
C PRO A 159 -1.87 -9.92 20.05
N SER A 160 -3.09 -10.12 19.58
CA SER A 160 -3.54 -11.29 18.84
C SER A 160 -3.61 -11.10 17.32
N THR A 161 -3.14 -9.98 16.76
CA THR A 161 -2.97 -9.81 15.30
C THR A 161 -1.56 -10.27 14.89
N PRO A 162 -1.36 -11.49 14.38
CA PRO A 162 -0.03 -12.07 14.15
C PRO A 162 0.66 -11.56 12.87
N VAL A 163 0.10 -10.54 12.21
CA VAL A 163 0.39 -10.20 10.82
C VAL A 163 0.75 -8.71 10.67
N VAL A 164 1.51 -8.18 11.61
CA VAL A 164 2.07 -6.83 11.49
C VAL A 164 3.60 -6.98 11.37
N PRO A 165 4.20 -6.59 10.24
CA PRO A 165 5.63 -6.78 10.00
C PRO A 165 6.51 -6.16 11.10
N SER A 166 7.74 -6.65 11.30
CA SER A 166 8.62 -6.12 12.35
C SER A 166 9.03 -4.66 12.15
N THR A 167 8.86 -4.11 10.93
CA THR A 167 9.11 -2.71 10.58
C THR A 167 8.05 -1.75 11.12
N HIS A 168 6.95 -2.27 11.66
CA HIS A 168 5.77 -1.56 12.13
C HIS A 168 5.81 -1.26 13.63
N TRP A 169 6.93 -0.71 14.09
CA TRP A 169 7.20 -0.37 15.51
C TRP A 169 6.13 0.55 16.13
N TRP A 170 5.34 1.25 15.32
CA TRP A 170 4.24 2.13 15.74
C TRP A 170 2.90 1.43 16.04
N TRP A 171 2.78 0.12 15.81
CA TRP A 171 1.59 -0.65 16.22
C TRP A 171 1.65 -1.16 17.65
N VAL A 172 2.81 -1.00 18.29
CA VAL A 172 2.96 -1.19 19.72
C VAL A 172 2.40 0.06 20.42
N PHE A 173 1.82 -0.14 21.60
CA PHE A 173 1.14 0.82 22.51
C PHE A 173 -0.37 0.89 22.36
#